data_AF-A0A958ACB7-F1
#
_entry.id   AF-A0A958ACB7-F1
#
_cell.length_a   1.000
_cell.length_b   1.000
_cell.length_c   1.000
_cell.angle_alpha   90.00
_cell.angle_beta   90.00
_cell.angle_gamma   90.00
#
_symmetry.space_group_name_H-M   'P 1'
#
loop_
_entity.id
_entity.type
_entity.pdbx_description
1 polymer ?
#
loop_
_entity_poly.entity_id
_entity_poly.type
_entity_poly.pdbx_seq_one_letter_code
_entity_poly.pdbx_strand_id
1 'polypeptide(L)' 'VQAYYQPPVVKEFQTVGEDINHFSRWWSNRLLRIFLVFILTSLGSMIGTYVGAYEIISNLFG' A
#
# COMPACT_ATOMS: atom_id res chain seq x y z
N VAL A 1 -14.06 -20.71 -31.84
CA VAL A 1 -13.55 -21.62 -30.79
C VAL A 1 -13.00 -20.76 -29.70
N GLN A 2 -13.55 -20.94 -28.51
CA GLN A 2 -13.27 -20.19 -27.29
C GLN A 2 -11.76 -20.09 -27.08
N ALA A 3 -11.20 -18.90 -27.21
CA ALA A 3 -9.84 -18.67 -26.77
C ALA A 3 -9.69 -17.21 -26.39
N TYR A 4 -9.33 -17.02 -25.13
CA TYR A 4 -8.32 -16.02 -24.82
C TYR A 4 -8.71 -14.55 -24.91
N TYR A 5 -8.89 -13.82 -23.82
CA TYR A 5 -8.91 -14.04 -22.37
C TYR A 5 -9.19 -12.62 -21.87
N GLN A 6 -9.94 -12.48 -20.80
CA GLN A 6 -9.86 -11.26 -20.00
C GLN A 6 -8.50 -11.34 -19.28
N PRO A 7 -7.56 -10.42 -19.50
CA PRO A 7 -6.74 -9.99 -18.39
C PRO A 7 -7.01 -8.50 -18.21
N PRO A 8 -8.17 -8.13 -17.63
CA PRO A 8 -8.45 -6.73 -17.31
C PRO A 8 -7.45 -6.21 -16.27
N VAL A 9 -6.71 -7.12 -15.65
CA VAL A 9 -5.58 -6.91 -14.75
C VAL A 9 -4.47 -6.08 -15.40
N VAL A 10 -4.12 -6.30 -16.68
CA VAL A 10 -2.94 -5.66 -17.31
C VAL A 10 -3.19 -4.19 -17.67
N LYS A 11 -4.45 -3.82 -18.00
CA LYS A 11 -4.79 -2.41 -18.27
C LYS A 11 -4.63 -1.54 -17.02
N GLU A 12 -4.96 -2.08 -15.84
CA GLU A 12 -4.79 -1.37 -14.58
C GLU A 12 -3.30 -1.11 -14.27
N PHE A 13 -2.40 -2.05 -14.59
CA PHE A 13 -0.95 -1.84 -14.45
C PHE A 13 -0.38 -0.80 -15.44
N GLN A 14 -0.93 -0.70 -16.65
CA GLN A 14 -0.50 0.31 -17.63
C GLN A 14 -0.89 1.73 -17.19
N THR A 15 -2.09 1.91 -16.62
CA THR A 15 -2.54 3.22 -16.13
C THR A 15 -1.87 3.63 -14.82
N VAL A 16 -1.43 2.67 -14.00
CA VAL A 16 -0.69 2.92 -12.75
C VAL A 16 0.61 3.70 -12.99
N GLY A 17 1.33 3.44 -14.08
CA GLY A 17 2.57 4.16 -14.40
C GLY A 17 2.36 5.66 -14.68
N GLU A 18 1.21 6.04 -15.24
CA GLU A 18 0.86 7.45 -15.46
C GLU A 18 0.27 8.08 -14.18
N ASP A 19 -0.57 7.32 -13.46
CA ASP A 19 -1.26 7.78 -12.26
C ASP A 19 -0.33 7.87 -11.03
N ILE A 20 0.78 7.13 -10.98
CA ILE A 20 1.75 7.19 -9.88
C ILE A 20 2.40 8.57 -9.76
N ASN A 21 2.58 9.27 -10.89
CA ASN A 21 3.14 10.63 -10.92
C ASN A 21 2.18 11.68 -10.31
N HIS A 22 0.89 11.37 -10.21
CA HIS A 22 -0.12 12.26 -9.68
C HIS A 22 -0.71 11.71 -8.38
N PHE A 23 -0.12 12.08 -7.23
CA PHE A 23 -0.58 11.65 -5.89
C PHE A 23 -2.09 11.79 -5.64
N SER A 24 -2.75 12.78 -6.25
CA SER A 24 -4.21 12.95 -6.15
C SER A 24 -5.01 11.85 -6.88
N ARG A 25 -4.47 11.29 -7.97
CA ARG A 25 -5.12 10.19 -8.74
C ARG A 25 -4.97 8.82 -8.09
N TRP A 26 -4.12 8.69 -7.07
CA TRP A 26 -3.94 7.42 -6.34
C TRP A 26 -5.24 6.94 -5.70
N TRP A 27 -6.14 7.87 -5.33
CA TRP A 27 -7.45 7.52 -4.78
C TRP A 27 -8.49 7.12 -5.83
N SER A 28 -8.28 7.49 -7.10
CA SER A 28 -9.16 7.15 -8.23
C SER A 28 -8.89 5.73 -8.75
N ASN A 29 -7.63 5.31 -8.75
CA ASN A 29 -7.22 4.00 -9.24
C ASN A 29 -7.29 2.96 -8.09
N ARG A 30 -8.08 1.90 -8.27
CA ARG A 30 -8.30 0.86 -7.25
C ARG A 30 -6.98 0.22 -6.79
N LEU A 31 -6.01 0.02 -7.69
CA LEU A 31 -4.73 -0.58 -7.36
C LEU A 31 -3.84 0.36 -6.54
N LEU A 32 -3.72 1.62 -6.97
CA LEU A 32 -2.94 2.62 -6.23
C LEU A 32 -3.53 2.89 -4.85
N ARG A 33 -4.86 2.85 -4.70
CA ARG A 33 -5.52 2.97 -3.40
C ARG A 33 -5.14 1.83 -2.46
N ILE A 34 -5.12 0.58 -2.94
CA ILE A 34 -4.68 -0.58 -2.14
C ILE A 34 -3.21 -0.44 -1.76
N PHE A 35 -2.35 -0.03 -2.70
CA PHE A 35 -0.93 0.20 -2.45
C PHE A 35 -0.70 1.30 -1.40
N LEU A 36 -1.44 2.40 -1.47
CA LEU A 36 -1.38 3.50 -0.50
C LEU A 36 -1.80 3.05 0.90
N VAL A 37 -2.91 2.31 1.01
CA VAL A 37 -3.36 1.74 2.29
C VAL A 37 -2.32 0.77 2.84
N PHE A 38 -1.74 -0.09 2.01
CA PHE A 38 -0.70 -1.02 2.41
C PHE A 38 0.54 -0.31 2.97
N ILE A 39 1.04 0.72 2.27
CA ILE A 39 2.15 1.54 2.77
C ILE A 39 1.77 2.19 4.10
N LEU A 40 0.62 2.86 4.17
CA LEU A 40 0.20 3.58 5.37
C LEU A 40 0.08 2.65 6.58
N THR A 41 -0.51 1.47 6.40
CA THR A 41 -0.63 0.45 7.45
C THR A 41 0.74 -0.13 7.81
N SER A 42 1.61 -0.42 6.84
CA SER A 42 2.95 -0.94 7.10
C SER A 42 3.81 0.05 7.90
N LEU A 43 3.75 1.34 7.56
CA LEU A 43 4.43 2.41 8.29
C LEU A 43 3.84 2.60 9.68
N GLY A 44 2.51 2.66 9.80
CA GLY A 44 1.84 2.77 11.10
C GLY A 44 2.15 1.59 12.03
N SER A 45 2.19 0.37 11.48
CA SER A 45 2.56 -0.84 12.22
C SER A 45 4.02 -0.81 12.64
N MET A 46 4.93 -0.39 11.75
CA MET A 46 6.35 -0.26 12.05
C MET A 46 6.54 0.74 13.20
N ILE A 47 5.98 1.95 13.07
CA ILE A 47 6.07 3.01 14.10
C ILE A 47 5.47 2.53 15.42
N GLY A 48 4.27 1.94 15.39
CA GLY A 48 3.61 1.43 16.60
C GLY A 48 4.42 0.34 17.29
N THR A 49 5.06 -0.55 16.52
CA THR A 49 5.93 -1.59 17.08
C THR A 49 7.19 -0.99 17.70
N TYR A 50 7.82 0.01 17.08
CA TYR A 50 8.99 0.68 17.65
C TYR A 50 8.67 1.47 18.92
N VAL A 51 7.57 2.23 18.91
CA VAL A 51 7.13 3.01 20.08
C VAL A 51 6.72 2.08 21.22
N GLY A 52 5.92 1.05 20.94
CA GLY A 52 5.53 0.06 21.93
C GLY A 52 6.72 -0.75 22.46
N ALA A 53 7.66 -1.13 21.60
CA ALA A 53 8.89 -1.80 22.04
C ALA A 53 9.74 -0.90 22.93
N TYR A 54 9.88 0.39 22.60
CA TYR A 54 10.58 1.35 23.44
C TYR A 54 9.90 1.50 24.80
N GLU A 55 8.57 1.62 24.83
CA GLU A 55 7.79 1.71 26.06
C GLU A 55 7.97 0.46 26.93
N ILE A 56 7.86 -0.74 26.36
CA ILE A 56 8.05 -2.01 27.07
C ILE A 56 9.48 -2.14 27.62
N ILE A 57 10.50 -1.84 26.81
CA ILE A 57 11.90 -1.87 27.25
C ILE A 57 12.12 -0.86 28.37
N SER A 58 11.61 0.37 28.24
CA SER A 58 11.76 1.40 29.27
C SER A 58 11.09 1.03 30.59
N ASN A 59 9.94 0.35 30.55
CA ASN A 59 9.26 -0.15 31.75
C ASN A 59 9.94 -1.37 32.39
N LEU A 60 10.74 -2.14 31.63
CA LEU A 60 11.44 -3.33 32.14
C LEU A 60 12.85 -3.03 32.66
N PHE A 61 13.53 -2.02 32.10
CA PHE A 61 14.86 -1.57 32.54
C PHE A 61 14.81 -0.39 33.52
N GLY A 62 13.61 0.14 33.81
CA GLY A 62 13.34 1.15 34.83
C GLY A 62 12.96 0.56 36.18
#